data_AF-A0A2V1IPX3-F1
#
_entry.id   AF-A0A2V1IPX3-F1
#
_cell.length_a   1.000
_cell.length_b   1.000
_cell.length_c   1.000
_cell.angle_alpha   90.00
_cell.angle_beta   90.00
_cell.angle_gamma   90.00
#
_symmetry.space_group_name_H-M   'P 1'
#
loop_
_entity.id
_entity.type
_entity.pdbx_description
1 polymer ?
#
loop_
_entity_poly.entity_id
_entity_poly.type
_entity_poly.pdbx_seq_one_letter_code
_entity_poly.pdbx_strand_id
1 'polypeptide(L)'
;MANNHFDSRGYDLDYYNLFLRRYLSEHRFPEAEDDLFIATRTEHAYDVFVESRLAGDEWYISNEKAMAALYAGFEMSPYDFISGLLLDEFQDNISLEDESIEFWTYTFIEELKEEFKGTTLGEEFFNTTEGEVFRLTVIGRITLFFEEYGL
;
A
#
# COMPACT_ATOMS: atom_id res chain seq x y z
N MET A 1 -29.77 30.08 -19.43
CA MET A 1 -28.83 28.96 -19.26
C MET A 1 -28.79 28.67 -17.77
N ALA A 2 -29.38 27.56 -17.34
CA ALA A 2 -29.40 27.18 -15.94
C ALA A 2 -27.98 26.72 -15.56
N ASN A 3 -27.33 27.47 -14.68
CA ASN A 3 -26.04 27.10 -14.09
C ASN A 3 -26.33 25.96 -13.10
N ASN A 4 -26.33 24.72 -13.60
CA ASN A 4 -26.25 23.55 -12.74
C ASN A 4 -24.84 23.58 -12.13
N HIS A 5 -24.72 24.21 -10.96
CA HIS A 5 -23.57 24.03 -10.09
C HIS A 5 -23.68 22.60 -9.51
N PHE A 6 -23.42 21.60 -10.35
CA PHE A 6 -22.98 20.31 -9.84
C PHE A 6 -21.71 20.60 -9.07
N ASP A 7 -21.72 20.31 -7.77
CA ASP A 7 -20.53 20.40 -6.95
C ASP A 7 -19.58 19.28 -7.38
N SER A 8 -18.82 19.52 -8.45
CA SER A 8 -17.87 18.56 -8.99
C SER A 8 -16.80 18.22 -7.96
N ARG A 9 -16.49 19.16 -7.05
CA ARG A 9 -15.55 18.92 -5.96
C ARG A 9 -16.06 17.84 -5.02
N GLY A 10 -17.33 17.90 -4.60
CA GLY A 10 -17.92 16.85 -3.76
C GLY A 10 -17.84 15.48 -4.42
N TYR A 11 -18.17 15.39 -5.71
CA TYR A 11 -18.08 14.15 -6.48
C TYR A 11 -16.64 13.63 -6.62
N ASP A 12 -15.67 14.51 -6.92
CA ASP A 12 -14.26 14.13 -7.08
C ASP A 12 -13.63 13.68 -5.75
N LEU A 13 -14.01 14.31 -4.63
CA LEU A 13 -13.58 13.87 -3.30
C LEU A 13 -14.15 12.50 -2.93
N ASP A 14 -15.45 12.27 -3.17
CA ASP A 14 -16.08 10.96 -2.96
C ASP A 14 -15.42 9.88 -3.83
N TYR A 15 -15.08 10.24 -5.08
CA TYR A 15 -14.36 9.38 -6.01
C TYR A 15 -12.99 8.96 -5.45
N TYR A 16 -12.13 9.92 -5.10
CA TYR A 16 -10.80 9.60 -4.55
C TYR A 16 -10.89 8.86 -3.22
N ASN A 17 -11.88 9.17 -2.37
CA ASN A 17 -12.10 8.49 -1.09
C ASN A 17 -12.41 7.00 -1.29
N LEU A 18 -13.36 6.70 -2.17
CA LEU A 18 -13.73 5.32 -2.48
C LEU A 18 -12.54 4.51 -3.00
N PHE A 19 -11.77 5.10 -3.93
CA PHE A 19 -10.61 4.43 -4.52
C PHE A 19 -9.51 4.19 -3.50
N LEU A 20 -9.18 5.19 -2.69
CA LEU A 20 -8.16 5.07 -1.66
C LEU A 20 -8.53 4.00 -0.62
N ARG A 21 -9.76 4.05 -0.08
CA ARG A 21 -10.22 3.04 0.89
C ARG A 21 -10.13 1.63 0.33
N ARG A 22 -10.65 1.45 -0.89
CA ARG A 22 -10.63 0.15 -1.55
C ARG A 22 -9.20 -0.36 -1.70
N TYR A 23 -8.30 0.48 -2.20
CA TYR A 23 -6.90 0.13 -2.38
C TYR A 23 -6.23 -0.25 -1.05
N LEU A 24 -6.35 0.60 -0.03
CA LEU A 24 -5.76 0.36 1.29
C LEU A 24 -6.30 -0.93 1.93
N SER A 25 -7.61 -1.18 1.83
CA SER A 25 -8.23 -2.41 2.34
C SER A 25 -7.79 -3.66 1.57
N GLU A 26 -7.72 -3.60 0.24
CA GLU A 26 -7.26 -4.71 -0.61
C GLU A 26 -5.82 -5.12 -0.24
N HIS A 27 -4.95 -4.13 0.04
CA HIS A 27 -3.56 -4.31 0.43
C HIS A 27 -3.30 -4.33 1.95
N ARG A 28 -4.36 -4.41 2.77
CA ARG A 28 -4.26 -4.52 4.25
C ARG A 28 -3.43 -3.41 4.93
N PHE A 29 -3.43 -2.21 4.37
CA PHE A 29 -2.84 -1.05 5.02
C PHE A 29 -3.68 -0.61 6.22
N PRO A 30 -3.08 -0.35 7.40
CA PRO A 30 -3.82 0.11 8.58
C PRO A 30 -4.52 1.47 8.36
N GLU A 31 -4.01 2.28 7.45
CA GLU A 31 -4.59 3.58 7.04
C GLU A 31 -5.99 3.46 6.43
N ALA A 32 -6.43 2.25 6.03
CA ALA A 32 -7.80 2.02 5.55
C ALA A 32 -8.87 2.41 6.58
N GLU A 33 -8.53 2.34 7.87
CA GLU A 33 -9.40 2.66 9.01
C GLU A 33 -9.16 4.07 9.57
N ASP A 34 -8.23 4.85 9.00
CA ASP A 34 -7.94 6.23 9.42
C ASP A 34 -8.68 7.23 8.54
N ASP A 35 -9.88 7.61 9.00
CA ASP A 35 -10.74 8.58 8.30
C ASP A 35 -10.07 9.95 8.10
N LEU A 36 -9.21 10.39 9.03
CA LEU A 36 -8.53 11.67 8.93
C LEU A 36 -7.41 11.61 7.89
N PHE A 37 -6.64 10.52 7.88
CA PHE A 37 -5.66 10.25 6.85
C PHE A 37 -6.32 10.21 5.47
N ILE A 38 -7.40 9.46 5.32
CA ILE A 38 -8.12 9.31 4.05
C ILE A 38 -8.63 10.67 3.58
N ALA A 39 -9.30 11.44 4.44
CA ALA A 39 -9.78 12.78 4.08
C ALA A 39 -8.62 13.66 3.59
N THR A 40 -7.53 13.75 4.36
CA THR A 40 -6.35 14.55 4.02
C THR A 40 -5.72 14.12 2.69
N ARG A 41 -5.60 12.80 2.46
CA ARG A 41 -5.02 12.24 1.24
C ARG A 41 -5.90 12.48 0.02
N THR A 42 -7.22 12.41 0.18
CA THR A 42 -8.18 12.70 -0.91
C THR A 42 -8.22 14.17 -1.28
N GLU A 43 -8.12 15.07 -0.30
CA GLU A 43 -7.98 16.51 -0.53
C GLU A 43 -6.70 16.81 -1.30
N HIS A 44 -5.57 16.23 -0.89
CA HIS A 44 -4.30 16.41 -1.61
C HIS A 44 -4.38 15.91 -3.06
N ALA A 45 -4.96 14.73 -3.31
CA ALA A 45 -5.15 14.23 -4.67
C ALA A 45 -6.04 15.16 -5.51
N TYR A 46 -7.11 15.71 -4.92
CA TYR A 46 -7.95 16.70 -5.56
C TYR A 46 -7.22 18.00 -5.88
N ASP A 47 -6.37 18.49 -4.97
CA ASP A 47 -5.55 19.68 -5.23
C ASP A 47 -4.60 19.45 -6.41
N VAL A 48 -3.94 18.30 -6.49
CA VAL A 48 -3.10 17.92 -7.64
C VAL A 48 -3.91 17.88 -8.94
N PHE A 49 -5.12 17.32 -8.90
CA PHE A 49 -6.03 17.34 -10.04
C PHE A 49 -6.33 18.77 -10.50
N VAL A 50 -6.73 19.66 -9.57
CA VAL A 50 -7.07 21.05 -9.88
C VAL A 50 -5.87 21.81 -10.43
N GLU A 51 -4.69 21.68 -9.81
CA GLU A 51 -3.45 22.30 -10.30
C GLU A 51 -3.12 21.85 -11.73
N SER A 52 -3.24 20.55 -12.01
CA SER A 52 -3.03 19.98 -13.35
C SER A 52 -4.04 20.55 -14.36
N ARG A 53 -5.32 20.67 -13.98
CA ARG A 53 -6.36 21.27 -14.83
C ARG A 53 -6.08 22.74 -15.12
N LEU A 54 -5.59 23.49 -14.13
CA LEU A 54 -5.20 24.90 -14.28
C LEU A 54 -3.97 25.08 -15.17
N ALA A 55 -3.07 24.08 -15.20
CA ALA A 55 -1.93 24.03 -16.11
C ALA A 55 -2.32 23.71 -17.57
N GLY A 56 -3.58 23.34 -17.83
CA GLY A 56 -4.12 23.09 -19.16
C GLY A 56 -4.18 21.62 -19.56
N ASP A 57 -3.84 20.69 -18.66
CA ASP A 57 -3.91 19.26 -18.94
C ASP A 57 -5.36 18.77 -19.08
N GLU A 58 -5.57 17.77 -19.92
CA GLU A 58 -6.87 17.11 -20.06
C GLU A 58 -7.28 16.39 -18.76
N TRP A 59 -8.57 16.09 -18.64
CA TRP A 59 -9.13 15.44 -17.46
C TRP A 59 -8.41 14.12 -17.14
N TYR A 60 -8.16 13.27 -18.15
CA TYR A 60 -7.52 11.98 -17.95
C TYR A 60 -6.09 12.11 -17.40
N ILE A 61 -5.27 13.00 -17.98
CA ILE A 61 -3.91 13.28 -17.50
C ILE A 61 -3.94 13.84 -16.07
N SER A 62 -4.87 14.73 -15.77
CA SER A 62 -5.01 15.32 -14.44
C SER A 62 -5.43 14.27 -13.41
N ASN A 63 -6.33 13.35 -13.78
CA ASN A 63 -6.77 12.25 -12.95
C ASN A 63 -5.63 11.25 -12.71
N GLU A 64 -4.81 10.92 -13.72
CA GLU A 64 -3.64 10.05 -13.52
C GLU A 64 -2.67 10.63 -12.48
N LYS A 65 -2.38 11.94 -12.54
CA LYS A 65 -1.53 12.60 -11.54
C LYS A 65 -2.14 12.58 -10.14
N ALA A 66 -3.45 12.80 -10.04
CA ALA A 66 -4.16 12.75 -8.78
C ALA A 66 -4.14 11.34 -8.17
N MET A 67 -4.36 10.30 -8.97
CA MET A 67 -4.27 8.91 -8.53
C MET A 67 -2.85 8.53 -8.11
N ALA A 68 -1.82 9.01 -8.81
CA ALA A 68 -0.43 8.83 -8.38
C ALA A 68 -0.16 9.49 -7.02
N ALA A 69 -0.66 10.72 -6.80
CA ALA A 69 -0.56 11.39 -5.51
C ALA A 69 -1.39 10.72 -4.40
N LEU A 70 -2.51 10.11 -4.77
CA LEU A 70 -3.40 9.37 -3.87
C LEU A 70 -2.71 8.15 -3.27
N TYR A 71 -1.95 7.40 -4.09
CA TYR A 71 -1.29 6.16 -3.69
C TYR A 71 0.19 6.30 -3.32
N ALA A 72 0.77 7.51 -3.46
CA ALA A 72 2.18 7.73 -3.16
C ALA A 72 2.56 7.30 -1.73
N GLY A 73 3.55 6.41 -1.63
CA GLY A 73 4.04 5.83 -0.39
C GLY A 73 3.29 4.56 0.08
N PHE A 74 2.35 4.06 -0.73
CA PHE A 74 1.56 2.85 -0.47
C PHE A 74 1.78 1.78 -1.56
N GLU A 75 2.93 1.80 -2.23
CA GLU A 75 3.20 0.94 -3.38
C GLU A 75 3.22 -0.55 -3.01
N MET A 76 3.69 -0.88 -1.79
CA MET A 76 3.70 -2.24 -1.27
C MET A 76 3.43 -2.23 0.24
N SER A 77 2.48 -3.06 0.68
CA SER A 77 2.22 -3.23 2.10
C SER A 77 3.17 -4.26 2.73
N PRO A 78 3.37 -4.24 4.06
CA PRO A 78 4.00 -5.35 4.77
C PRO A 78 3.30 -6.69 4.53
N TYR A 79 1.97 -6.67 4.34
CA TYR A 79 1.19 -7.86 4.02
C TYR A 79 1.55 -8.45 2.66
N ASP A 80 1.58 -7.64 1.61
CA ASP A 80 1.94 -8.09 0.26
C ASP A 80 3.40 -8.57 0.23
N PHE A 81 4.29 -7.87 0.92
CA PHE A 81 5.69 -8.23 0.99
C PHE A 81 5.92 -9.58 1.68
N ILE A 82 5.35 -9.79 2.87
CA ILE A 82 5.53 -11.03 3.63
C ILE A 82 4.81 -12.20 2.94
N SER A 83 3.55 -12.02 2.51
CA SER A 83 2.82 -13.09 1.83
C SER A 83 3.52 -13.50 0.52
N GLY A 84 4.05 -12.54 -0.23
CA GLY A 84 4.88 -12.80 -1.41
C GLY A 84 6.14 -13.59 -1.07
N LEU A 85 6.89 -13.19 -0.02
CA LEU A 85 8.07 -13.95 0.42
C LEU A 85 7.73 -15.38 0.86
N LEU A 86 6.63 -15.58 1.58
CA LEU A 86 6.20 -16.91 2.01
C LEU A 86 5.88 -17.80 0.80
N LEU A 87 5.20 -17.23 -0.20
CA LEU A 87 4.90 -17.91 -1.45
C LEU A 87 6.13 -18.15 -2.31
N ASP A 88 7.15 -17.30 -2.29
CA ASP A 88 8.31 -17.45 -3.18
C ASP A 88 9.43 -18.29 -2.57
N GLU A 89 9.67 -18.15 -1.25
CA GLU A 89 10.87 -18.67 -0.58
C GLU A 89 10.58 -19.75 0.46
N PHE A 90 9.32 -19.90 0.92
CA PHE A 90 8.97 -20.76 2.06
C PHE A 90 7.83 -21.76 1.78
N GLN A 91 7.58 -22.09 0.50
CA GLN A 91 6.54 -23.04 0.11
C GLN A 91 6.70 -24.43 0.74
N ASP A 92 7.93 -24.83 1.07
CA ASP A 92 8.24 -26.11 1.68
C ASP A 92 8.04 -26.11 3.21
N ASN A 93 7.96 -24.93 3.85
CA ASN A 93 7.80 -24.78 5.30
C ASN A 93 6.32 -24.63 5.73
N ILE A 94 5.44 -24.20 4.82
CA ILE A 94 4.04 -23.89 5.16
C ILE A 94 3.06 -24.58 4.21
N SER A 95 1.81 -24.75 4.66
CA SER A 95 0.72 -25.08 3.75
C SER A 95 0.43 -23.89 2.84
N LEU A 96 0.19 -24.16 1.55
CA LEU A 96 -0.18 -23.15 0.54
C LEU A 96 -1.70 -22.89 0.48
N GLU A 97 -2.44 -23.33 1.48
CA GLU A 97 -3.84 -22.92 1.68
C GLU A 97 -3.89 -21.44 2.10
N ASP A 98 -4.89 -20.70 1.60
CA ASP A 98 -5.00 -19.24 1.81
C ASP A 98 -5.00 -18.89 3.31
N GLU A 99 -5.69 -19.67 4.15
CA GLU A 99 -5.74 -19.46 5.59
C GLU A 99 -4.38 -19.65 6.28
N SER A 100 -3.54 -20.57 5.76
CA SER A 100 -2.20 -20.80 6.26
C SER A 100 -1.26 -19.65 5.89
N ILE A 101 -1.32 -19.20 4.63
CA ILE A 101 -0.54 -18.05 4.17
C ILE A 101 -0.92 -16.81 4.97
N GLU A 102 -2.22 -16.55 5.16
CA GLU A 102 -2.70 -15.40 5.93
C GLU A 102 -2.23 -15.47 7.40
N PHE A 103 -2.35 -16.64 8.04
CA PHE A 103 -1.88 -16.85 9.42
C PHE A 103 -0.39 -16.54 9.57
N TRP A 104 0.46 -17.11 8.70
CA TRP A 104 1.90 -16.88 8.75
C TRP A 104 2.26 -15.44 8.41
N THR A 105 1.53 -14.83 7.47
CA THR A 105 1.73 -13.43 7.10
C THR A 105 1.53 -12.52 8.29
N TYR A 106 0.41 -12.62 9.01
CA TYR A 106 0.19 -11.81 10.21
C TYR A 106 1.17 -12.13 11.35
N THR A 107 1.57 -13.40 11.49
CA THR A 107 2.58 -13.80 12.48
C THR A 107 3.89 -13.06 12.24
N PHE A 108 4.39 -13.03 11.00
CA PHE A 108 5.65 -12.37 10.69
C PHE A 108 5.57 -10.86 10.61
N ILE A 109 4.42 -10.27 10.26
CA ILE A 109 4.22 -8.83 10.39
C ILE A 109 4.37 -8.39 11.84
N GLU A 110 3.77 -9.13 12.80
CA GLU A 110 3.87 -8.79 14.22
C GLU A 110 5.29 -9.04 14.76
N GLU A 111 5.91 -10.16 14.41
CA GLU A 111 7.28 -10.50 14.83
C GLU A 111 8.32 -9.49 14.29
N LEU A 112 8.11 -8.97 13.08
CA LEU A 112 9.04 -8.09 12.38
C LEU A 112 8.61 -6.62 12.36
N LYS A 113 7.68 -6.24 13.24
CA LYS A 113 7.06 -4.90 13.20
C LYS A 113 8.05 -3.74 13.37
N GLU A 114 9.14 -3.95 14.11
CA GLU A 114 10.14 -2.90 14.32
C GLU A 114 11.02 -2.70 13.09
N GLU A 115 11.23 -3.74 12.28
CA GLU A 115 11.94 -3.67 11.01
C GLU A 115 11.16 -2.86 9.97
N PHE A 116 9.82 -3.00 9.94
CA PHE A 116 8.97 -2.24 9.03
C PHE A 116 8.80 -0.76 9.42
N LYS A 117 9.15 -0.39 10.65
CA LYS A 117 8.86 0.94 11.19
C LYS A 117 9.65 2.03 10.48
N GLY A 118 8.93 2.96 9.87
CA GLY A 118 9.52 4.10 9.15
C GLY A 118 10.06 3.75 7.77
N THR A 119 9.81 2.53 7.29
CA THR A 119 10.22 2.05 5.98
C THR A 119 9.03 2.10 5.03
N THR A 120 9.16 2.83 3.92
CA THR A 120 8.22 2.76 2.80
C THR A 120 8.67 1.67 1.85
N LEU A 121 7.91 0.58 1.76
CA LEU A 121 8.22 -0.53 0.87
C LEU A 121 7.75 -0.21 -0.55
N GLY A 122 8.50 -0.70 -1.53
CA GLY A 122 8.19 -0.53 -2.94
C GLY A 122 9.37 -0.92 -3.82
N GLU A 123 9.14 -1.05 -5.12
CA GLU A 123 10.20 -1.43 -6.06
C GLU A 123 11.41 -0.48 -6.00
N GLU A 124 11.18 0.83 -5.88
CA GLU A 124 12.25 1.82 -5.77
C GLU A 124 13.17 1.52 -4.57
N PHE A 125 12.58 1.23 -3.40
CA PHE A 125 13.34 0.85 -2.21
C PHE A 125 14.10 -0.46 -2.43
N PHE A 126 13.44 -1.50 -2.95
CA PHE A 126 14.06 -2.81 -3.17
C PHE A 126 15.13 -2.84 -4.26
N ASN A 127 15.16 -1.85 -5.16
CA ASN A 127 16.24 -1.67 -6.13
C ASN A 127 17.49 -1.00 -5.54
N THR A 128 17.48 -0.64 -4.26
CA THR A 128 18.64 -0.14 -3.53
C THR A 128 19.36 -1.25 -2.77
N THR A 129 20.63 -1.04 -2.46
CA THR A 129 21.38 -1.96 -1.58
C THR A 129 20.74 -2.08 -0.19
N GLU A 130 20.15 -1.01 0.33
CA GLU A 130 19.46 -1.04 1.63
C GLU A 130 18.21 -1.92 1.57
N GLY A 131 17.41 -1.80 0.50
CA GLY A 131 16.24 -2.64 0.29
C GLY A 131 16.56 -4.11 0.05
N GLU A 132 17.64 -4.42 -0.69
CA GLU A 132 18.13 -5.79 -0.83
C GLU A 132 18.56 -6.37 0.53
N VAL A 133 19.31 -5.61 1.33
CA VAL A 133 19.71 -6.02 2.68
C VAL A 133 18.50 -6.22 3.59
N PHE A 134 17.51 -5.34 3.50
CA PHE A 134 16.25 -5.46 4.23
C PHE A 134 15.54 -6.78 3.89
N ARG A 135 15.37 -7.07 2.59
CA ARG A 135 14.74 -8.32 2.12
C ARG A 135 15.46 -9.55 2.64
N LEU A 136 16.79 -9.61 2.50
CA LEU A 136 17.60 -10.73 2.98
C LEU A 136 17.53 -10.88 4.50
N THR A 137 17.45 -9.78 5.23
CA THR A 137 17.31 -9.79 6.69
C THR A 137 15.96 -10.39 7.10
N VAL A 138 14.88 -10.01 6.42
CA VAL A 138 13.54 -10.56 6.68
C VAL A 138 13.49 -12.06 6.37
N ILE A 139 14.00 -12.48 5.20
CA ILE A 139 14.11 -13.90 4.84
C ILE A 139 14.89 -14.66 5.94
N GLY A 140 16.07 -14.18 6.32
CA GLY A 140 16.89 -14.84 7.33
C GLY A 140 16.20 -14.98 8.69
N ARG A 141 15.38 -14.00 9.08
CA ARG A 141 14.59 -14.07 10.32
C ARG A 141 13.45 -15.07 10.25
N ILE A 142 12.73 -15.13 9.13
CA ILE A 142 11.70 -16.13 8.90
C ILE A 142 12.31 -17.54 8.92
N THR A 143 13.46 -17.74 8.25
CA THR A 143 14.19 -19.02 8.30
C THR A 143 14.55 -19.41 9.73
N LEU A 144 15.14 -18.51 10.50
CA LEU A 144 15.50 -18.78 11.90
C LEU A 144 14.29 -19.09 12.77
N PHE A 145 13.16 -18.41 12.54
CA PHE A 145 11.91 -18.68 13.23
C PHE A 145 11.45 -20.12 12.97
N PHE A 146 11.37 -20.53 11.70
CA PHE A 146 10.98 -21.90 11.37
C PHE A 146 11.95 -22.95 11.94
N GLU A 147 13.26 -22.68 11.91
CA GLU A 147 14.26 -23.56 12.54
C GLU A 147 14.09 -23.69 14.06
N GLU A 148 13.82 -22.59 14.77
CA GLU A 148 13.65 -22.58 16.22
C GLU A 148 12.41 -23.38 16.67
N TYR A 149 11.34 -23.32 15.88
CA TYR A 149 10.08 -24.01 16.17
C TYR A 149 9.95 -25.39 15.49
N GLY A 150 10.94 -25.79 14.68
CA GLY A 150 10.98 -27.09 14.00
C GLY A 150 9.92 -27.25 12.92
N LEU A 151 9.64 -26.17 12.18
CA LEU A 151 8.62 -26.06 11.13
C LEU A 151 9.23 -26.12 9.73
#